data_AF-A0A833HIG3-F1
#
_entry.id   AF-A0A833HIG3-F1
#
_cell.length_a   1.000
_cell.length_b   1.000
_cell.length_c   1.000
_cell.angle_alpha   90.00
_cell.angle_beta   90.00
_cell.angle_gamma   90.00
#
_symmetry.space_group_name_H-M   'P 1'
#
loop_
_entity.id
_entity.type
_entity.pdbx_description
1 polymer ?
#
loop_
_entity_poly.entity_id
_entity_poly.type
_entity_poly.pdbx_seq_one_letter_code
_entity_poly.pdbx_strand_id
1 'polypeptide(L)'
;MTRGRAVLMSLLFAFAAQLLARAAPAQVLSVDLSSDITFESVLGSHDHEAVLRLALPGPPEVEDLGSLPANADLTAFHRLDGGLRLFSLDTFVELPGGVVADRDDVVQYDGAGYAVLLDGSGAGLPDGARIDALGWRREGGVAALLLSTDVTVELPGGLVAEDEDVVAWDGAAWSLVLDGSAAGVADGLDLDGIDRDPVTGVLFVSFDGSGNLNGLDFDDDDALAWDGATWSLAFSGDLLGASFAAGDLDALGVLTSNIFRDGFESSDTIEWSAAVP
;
A
#
# COMPACT_ATOMS: atom_id res chain seq x y z
N MET A 1 -30.38 30.92 8.06
CA MET A 1 -30.34 30.23 6.75
C MET A 1 -28.94 29.66 6.51
N THR A 2 -28.53 28.70 7.32
CA THR A 2 -27.13 28.19 7.37
C THR A 2 -27.09 26.69 7.63
N ARG A 3 -28.08 25.95 7.11
CA ARG A 3 -28.13 24.47 7.15
C ARG A 3 -28.15 23.82 5.76
N GLY A 4 -27.89 24.60 4.70
CA GLY A 4 -27.98 24.12 3.31
C GLY A 4 -26.65 23.85 2.61
N ARG A 5 -25.50 24.06 3.25
CA ARG A 5 -24.18 23.94 2.61
C ARG A 5 -23.41 22.64 2.92
N ALA A 6 -23.70 21.97 4.04
CA ALA A 6 -23.01 20.73 4.41
C ALA A 6 -23.52 19.48 3.64
N VAL A 7 -24.73 19.54 3.08
CA VAL A 7 -25.34 18.42 2.33
C VAL A 7 -24.88 18.41 0.86
N LEU A 8 -24.34 19.52 0.35
CA LEU A 8 -23.96 19.63 -1.07
C LEU A 8 -22.54 19.09 -1.35
N MET A 9 -21.65 19.06 -0.34
CA MET A 9 -20.30 18.49 -0.49
C MET A 9 -20.30 16.95 -0.42
N SER A 10 -21.13 16.36 0.45
CA SER A 10 -21.27 14.90 0.56
C SER A 10 -21.97 14.26 -0.65
N LEU A 11 -22.80 15.02 -1.38
CA LEU A 11 -23.41 14.57 -2.64
C LEU A 11 -22.48 14.69 -3.86
N LEU A 12 -21.42 15.51 -3.79
CA LEU A 12 -20.42 15.62 -4.88
C LEU A 12 -19.45 14.42 -4.87
N PHE A 13 -19.06 13.94 -3.69
CA PHE A 13 -18.24 12.73 -3.52
C PHE A 13 -18.91 11.47 -4.12
N ALA A 14 -20.22 11.32 -3.93
CA ALA A 14 -20.95 10.15 -4.43
C ALA A 14 -21.11 10.09 -5.95
N PHE A 15 -20.97 11.22 -6.67
CA PHE A 15 -21.18 11.28 -8.13
C PHE A 15 -19.86 11.21 -8.92
N ALA A 16 -18.75 11.68 -8.35
CA ALA A 16 -17.43 11.56 -8.99
C ALA A 16 -16.93 10.11 -9.02
N ALA A 17 -17.17 9.33 -7.96
CA ALA A 17 -16.79 7.92 -7.88
C ALA A 17 -17.48 7.02 -8.94
N GLN A 18 -18.61 7.45 -9.53
CA GLN A 18 -19.32 6.66 -10.55
C GLN A 18 -18.82 6.87 -11.98
N LEU A 19 -17.99 7.89 -12.26
CA LEU A 19 -17.58 8.21 -13.63
C LEU A 19 -16.22 7.61 -14.05
N LEU A 20 -15.43 7.04 -13.13
CA LEU A 20 -14.12 6.43 -13.42
C LEU A 20 -14.16 4.92 -13.69
N ALA A 21 -15.33 4.27 -13.57
CA ALA A 21 -15.50 2.83 -13.83
C ALA A 21 -15.57 2.46 -15.33
N ARG A 22 -14.72 3.05 -16.17
CA ARG A 22 -14.54 2.60 -17.55
C ARG A 22 -13.19 1.91 -17.69
N ALA A 23 -13.26 0.58 -17.57
CA ALA A 23 -12.25 -0.42 -17.97
C ALA A 23 -11.14 -0.80 -16.97
N ALA A 24 -11.34 -0.65 -15.65
CA ALA A 24 -10.54 -1.41 -14.68
C ALA A 24 -11.19 -2.80 -14.44
N PRO A 25 -10.42 -3.92 -14.45
CA PRO A 25 -10.96 -5.27 -14.31
C PRO A 25 -11.47 -5.62 -12.90
N ALA A 26 -11.31 -4.75 -11.91
CA ALA A 26 -11.94 -4.90 -10.59
C ALA A 26 -12.37 -3.52 -10.05
N GLN A 27 -13.55 -3.44 -9.45
CA GLN A 27 -14.00 -2.20 -8.81
C GLN A 27 -13.24 -2.03 -7.49
N VAL A 28 -12.49 -0.94 -7.33
CA VAL A 28 -11.90 -0.53 -6.05
C VAL A 28 -13.03 -0.22 -5.06
N LEU A 29 -13.07 -0.95 -3.96
CA LEU A 29 -14.03 -0.84 -2.87
C LEU A 29 -13.48 -0.09 -1.67
N SER A 30 -12.17 -0.17 -1.41
CA SER A 30 -11.53 0.73 -0.46
C SER A 30 -10.06 0.94 -0.79
N VAL A 31 -9.55 2.10 -0.36
CA VAL A 31 -8.12 2.43 -0.40
C VAL A 31 -7.68 2.80 1.02
N ASP A 32 -6.59 2.21 1.49
CA ASP A 32 -5.86 2.61 2.70
C ASP A 32 -4.67 3.45 2.26
N LEU A 33 -4.50 4.65 2.83
CA LEU A 33 -3.49 5.62 2.42
C LEU A 33 -2.86 6.38 3.59
N SER A 34 -1.55 6.63 3.48
CA SER A 34 -0.77 7.56 4.32
C SER A 34 -0.26 8.72 3.46
N SER A 35 0.32 9.75 4.08
CA SER A 35 1.02 10.81 3.36
C SER A 35 2.23 11.30 4.15
N ASP A 36 3.28 11.72 3.44
CA ASP A 36 4.50 12.33 3.99
C ASP A 36 4.28 13.63 4.77
N ILE A 37 3.09 14.24 4.64
CA ILE A 37 2.73 15.48 5.33
C ILE A 37 1.47 15.34 6.17
N THR A 38 1.34 16.28 7.12
CA THR A 38 0.07 16.51 7.78
C THR A 38 -0.99 17.00 6.78
N PHE A 39 -2.12 16.30 6.70
CA PHE A 39 -3.24 16.67 5.84
C PHE A 39 -4.58 16.71 6.59
N GLU A 40 -5.57 17.38 6.01
CA GLU A 40 -6.90 17.54 6.59
C GLU A 40 -7.93 16.69 5.85
N SER A 41 -8.80 16.00 6.60
CA SER A 41 -9.96 15.28 6.07
C SER A 41 -11.24 15.66 6.82
N VAL A 42 -12.36 15.03 6.46
CA VAL A 42 -13.63 15.22 7.19
C VAL A 42 -13.57 14.72 8.65
N LEU A 43 -12.54 13.94 9.00
CA LEU A 43 -12.30 13.44 10.36
C LEU A 43 -11.37 14.34 11.19
N GLY A 44 -10.71 15.32 10.57
CA GLY A 44 -9.72 16.20 11.20
C GLY A 44 -8.36 16.15 10.52
N SER A 45 -7.33 16.65 11.22
CA SER A 45 -5.93 16.60 10.83
C SER A 45 -5.34 15.22 11.09
N HIS A 46 -4.56 14.72 10.15
CA HIS A 46 -3.84 13.44 10.20
C HIS A 46 -2.37 13.72 9.91
N ASP A 47 -1.48 13.24 10.76
CA ASP A 47 -0.02 13.34 10.59
C ASP A 47 0.50 12.12 9.80
N HIS A 48 1.80 12.09 9.49
CA HIS A 48 2.44 11.11 8.60
C HIS A 48 2.47 9.65 9.12
N GLU A 49 2.11 9.44 10.39
CA GLU A 49 1.96 8.11 10.98
C GLU A 49 0.52 7.56 10.88
N ALA A 50 -0.41 8.30 10.28
CA ALA A 50 -1.81 7.94 10.23
C ALA A 50 -2.21 7.36 8.87
N VAL A 51 -2.84 6.18 8.89
CA VAL A 51 -3.47 5.60 7.70
C VAL A 51 -4.96 5.93 7.69
N LEU A 52 -5.40 6.58 6.62
CA LEU A 52 -6.79 6.84 6.32
C LEU A 52 -7.35 5.74 5.42
N ARG A 53 -8.42 5.11 5.84
CA ARG A 53 -9.20 4.19 5.02
C ARG A 53 -10.34 4.93 4.34
N LEU A 54 -10.46 4.78 3.02
CA LEU A 54 -11.57 5.27 2.22
C LEU A 54 -12.42 4.12 1.70
N ALA A 55 -13.59 3.87 2.29
CA ALA A 55 -14.57 2.97 1.68
C ALA A 55 -15.31 3.66 0.53
N LEU A 56 -15.52 2.95 -0.58
CA LEU A 56 -16.14 3.46 -1.81
C LEU A 56 -17.39 2.64 -2.17
N PRO A 57 -18.62 3.12 -1.85
CA PRO A 57 -18.94 4.33 -1.10
C PRO A 57 -18.97 4.11 0.42
N GLY A 58 -18.48 5.08 1.19
CA GLY A 58 -18.51 5.05 2.64
C GLY A 58 -17.82 6.28 3.24
N PRO A 59 -18.01 6.53 4.55
CA PRO A 59 -17.20 7.51 5.25
C PRO A 59 -15.75 7.01 5.35
N PRO A 60 -14.77 7.93 5.44
CA PRO A 60 -13.42 7.54 5.79
C PRO A 60 -13.35 7.06 7.24
N GLU A 61 -12.33 6.26 7.55
CA GLU A 61 -11.99 5.75 8.89
C GLU A 61 -10.49 5.87 9.11
N VAL A 62 -10.03 6.10 10.34
CA VAL A 62 -8.60 6.06 10.67
C VAL A 62 -8.24 4.65 11.11
N GLU A 63 -7.18 4.08 10.55
CA GLU A 63 -6.66 2.79 10.94
C GLU A 63 -6.01 2.85 12.33
N ASP A 64 -6.30 1.84 13.15
CA ASP A 64 -5.64 1.65 14.43
C ASP A 64 -4.34 0.88 14.24
N LEU A 65 -3.22 1.58 14.41
CA LEU A 65 -1.85 1.04 14.43
C LEU A 65 -1.26 1.03 15.84
N GLY A 66 -2.08 1.21 16.88
CA GLY A 66 -1.65 1.39 18.25
C GLY A 66 -0.99 2.76 18.48
N SER A 67 -0.01 2.82 19.39
CA SER A 67 0.72 4.06 19.67
C SER A 67 2.07 4.04 18.97
N LEU A 68 2.18 4.78 17.87
CA LEU A 68 3.44 5.04 17.18
C LEU A 68 4.13 6.27 17.80
N PRO A 69 5.47 6.33 17.84
CA PRO A 69 6.18 7.55 18.20
C PRO A 69 5.91 8.67 17.20
N ALA A 70 5.83 9.92 17.69
CA ALA A 70 5.45 11.09 16.87
C ALA A 70 6.44 11.51 15.76
N ASN A 71 7.56 10.79 15.59
CA ASN A 71 8.55 11.05 14.54
C ASN A 71 8.83 9.76 13.75
N ALA A 72 7.88 8.83 13.76
CA ALA A 72 7.97 7.57 13.05
C ALA A 72 6.97 7.66 11.90
N ASP A 73 7.50 7.80 10.70
CA ASP A 73 6.70 8.09 9.51
C ASP A 73 6.42 6.75 8.84
N LEU A 74 5.18 6.55 8.40
CA LEU A 74 4.83 5.32 7.69
C LEU A 74 5.29 5.41 6.26
N THR A 75 6.18 4.51 5.88
CA THR A 75 6.67 4.41 4.49
C THR A 75 6.08 3.23 3.75
N ALA A 76 5.28 2.39 4.42
CA ALA A 76 4.60 1.29 3.76
C ALA A 76 3.47 0.76 4.64
N PHE A 77 2.36 0.29 4.04
CA PHE A 77 1.24 -0.30 4.77
C PHE A 77 0.52 -1.38 3.97
N HIS A 78 0.16 -2.47 4.64
CA HIS A 78 -0.76 -3.46 4.09
C HIS A 78 -1.68 -4.02 5.18
N ARG A 79 -2.94 -4.31 4.83
CA ARG A 79 -3.87 -4.98 5.74
C ARG A 79 -4.21 -6.40 5.28
N LEU A 80 -3.90 -7.37 6.13
CA LEU A 80 -4.29 -8.77 5.94
C LEU A 80 -5.72 -9.04 6.45
N ASP A 81 -6.26 -10.17 6.02
CA ASP A 81 -7.49 -10.71 6.58
C ASP A 81 -7.36 -10.99 8.09
N GLY A 82 -8.47 -10.88 8.81
CA GLY A 82 -8.47 -10.99 10.28
C GLY A 82 -8.02 -9.72 11.02
N GLY A 83 -7.67 -8.65 10.29
CA GLY A 83 -7.37 -7.33 10.89
C GLY A 83 -5.93 -7.17 11.36
N LEU A 84 -5.01 -8.02 10.90
CA LEU A 84 -3.58 -7.79 11.05
C LEU A 84 -3.15 -6.65 10.13
N ARG A 85 -2.32 -5.75 10.64
CA ARG A 85 -1.70 -4.66 9.89
C ARG A 85 -0.22 -4.94 9.76
N LEU A 86 0.30 -4.75 8.56
CA LEU A 86 1.71 -4.78 8.27
C LEU A 86 2.14 -3.37 7.89
N PHE A 87 3.30 -2.91 8.34
CA PHE A 87 3.83 -1.60 7.96
C PHE A 87 5.36 -1.53 8.08
N SER A 88 5.95 -0.56 7.40
CA SER A 88 7.34 -0.13 7.59
C SER A 88 7.38 1.30 8.14
N LEU A 89 8.53 1.70 8.69
CA LEU A 89 8.76 3.04 9.21
C LEU A 89 10.03 3.64 8.59
N ASP A 90 10.10 4.96 8.51
CA ASP A 90 11.23 5.68 7.92
C ASP A 90 12.54 5.60 8.73
N THR A 91 12.43 5.20 9.99
CA THR A 91 13.47 5.35 11.00
C THR A 91 13.51 4.20 12.00
N PHE A 92 14.62 4.12 12.71
CA PHE A 92 14.77 3.20 13.83
C PHE A 92 13.84 3.58 14.97
N VAL A 93 12.99 2.64 15.40
CA VAL A 93 11.96 2.87 16.41
C VAL A 93 11.90 1.76 17.45
N GLU A 94 11.78 2.16 18.73
CA GLU A 94 11.33 1.28 19.81
C GLU A 94 9.81 1.43 20.00
N LEU A 95 9.07 0.40 19.60
CA LEU A 95 7.62 0.30 19.71
C LEU A 95 7.19 -0.20 21.11
N PRO A 96 5.95 0.11 21.54
CA PRO A 96 5.38 -0.43 22.76
C PRO A 96 5.55 -1.96 22.88
N GLY A 97 5.90 -2.43 24.07
CA GLY A 97 6.21 -3.84 24.30
C GLY A 97 7.68 -4.21 24.07
N GLY A 98 8.54 -3.23 23.73
CA GLY A 98 9.98 -3.42 23.58
C GLY A 98 10.38 -4.05 22.24
N VAL A 99 9.49 -3.95 21.24
CA VAL A 99 9.80 -4.32 19.86
C VAL A 99 10.65 -3.21 19.26
N VAL A 100 11.75 -3.58 18.64
CA VAL A 100 12.63 -2.65 17.95
C VAL A 100 12.54 -2.98 16.47
N ALA A 101 12.27 -1.97 15.65
CA ALA A 101 12.23 -2.07 14.19
C ALA A 101 13.16 -1.01 13.60
N ASP A 102 13.93 -1.40 12.59
CA ASP A 102 14.67 -0.49 11.72
C ASP A 102 13.87 -0.23 10.43
N ARG A 103 14.39 0.65 9.57
CA ARG A 103 13.68 1.14 8.38
C ARG A 103 13.50 0.11 7.25
N ASP A 104 14.23 -0.99 7.33
CA ASP A 104 14.17 -2.15 6.43
C ASP A 104 13.34 -3.30 7.00
N ASP A 105 12.71 -3.12 8.17
CA ASP A 105 11.88 -4.13 8.80
C ASP A 105 10.40 -3.97 8.41
N VAL A 106 9.69 -5.11 8.33
CA VAL A 106 8.22 -5.11 8.31
C VAL A 106 7.72 -5.43 9.70
N VAL A 107 6.90 -4.53 10.25
CA VAL A 107 6.23 -4.71 11.54
C VAL A 107 4.82 -5.25 11.32
N GLN A 108 4.42 -6.22 12.14
CA GLN A 108 3.04 -6.67 12.28
C GLN A 108 2.41 -6.09 13.55
N TYR A 109 1.18 -5.58 13.43
CA TYR A 109 0.32 -5.20 14.56
C TYR A 109 -1.00 -5.99 14.52
N ASP A 110 -1.34 -6.63 15.64
CA ASP A 110 -2.53 -7.48 15.77
C ASP A 110 -3.72 -6.81 16.47
N GLY A 111 -3.62 -5.50 16.76
CA GLY A 111 -4.59 -4.77 17.56
C GLY A 111 -4.32 -4.80 19.07
N ALA A 112 -3.30 -5.54 19.52
CA ALA A 112 -2.90 -5.61 20.92
C ALA A 112 -1.39 -5.38 21.12
N GLY A 113 -0.55 -5.83 20.19
CA GLY A 113 0.90 -5.68 20.27
C GLY A 113 1.58 -5.77 18.91
N TYR A 114 2.85 -5.37 18.91
CA TYR A 114 3.71 -5.38 17.73
C TYR A 114 4.60 -6.62 17.70
N ALA A 115 5.07 -6.99 16.53
CA ALA A 115 6.16 -7.93 16.31
C ALA A 115 6.89 -7.57 15.01
N VAL A 116 8.20 -7.79 14.95
CA VAL A 116 8.93 -7.76 13.66
C VAL A 116 8.59 -9.03 12.90
N LEU A 117 8.05 -8.84 11.71
CA LEU A 117 7.63 -9.87 10.77
C LEU A 117 8.77 -10.25 9.83
N LEU A 118 9.42 -9.22 9.28
CA LEU A 118 10.62 -9.32 8.47
C LEU A 118 11.70 -8.51 9.16
N ASP A 119 12.81 -9.16 9.50
CA ASP A 119 14.08 -8.51 9.77
C ASP A 119 14.78 -8.30 8.41
N GLY A 120 14.77 -7.07 7.90
CA GLY A 120 15.25 -6.75 6.55
C GLY A 120 16.71 -7.11 6.36
N SER A 121 17.53 -6.68 7.31
CA SER A 121 18.96 -6.96 7.37
C SER A 121 19.24 -8.47 7.44
N GLY A 122 18.42 -9.21 8.19
CA GLY A 122 18.46 -10.66 8.29
C GLY A 122 18.08 -11.38 6.99
N ALA A 123 17.19 -10.77 6.20
CA ALA A 123 16.80 -11.23 4.86
C ALA A 123 17.77 -10.78 3.75
N GLY A 124 18.76 -9.95 4.09
CA GLY A 124 19.84 -9.53 3.20
C GLY A 124 19.58 -8.22 2.47
N LEU A 125 18.65 -7.38 2.93
CA LEU A 125 18.59 -5.98 2.50
C LEU A 125 19.89 -5.26 2.91
N PRO A 126 20.48 -4.42 2.04
CA PRO A 126 21.74 -3.76 2.33
C PRO A 126 21.56 -2.62 3.34
N ASP A 127 22.60 -2.38 4.16
CA ASP A 127 22.64 -1.27 5.10
C ASP A 127 22.28 0.05 4.40
N GLY A 128 21.22 0.68 4.88
CA GLY A 128 20.78 1.98 4.40
C GLY A 128 19.56 1.95 3.50
N ALA A 129 19.20 0.80 2.93
CA ALA A 129 17.94 0.63 2.22
C ALA A 129 16.76 0.77 3.20
N ARG A 130 15.66 1.30 2.70
CA ARG A 130 14.38 1.45 3.39
C ARG A 130 13.29 0.79 2.57
N ILE A 131 12.29 0.20 3.24
CA ILE A 131 11.09 -0.31 2.55
C ILE A 131 10.13 0.85 2.34
N ASP A 132 9.84 1.14 1.07
CA ASP A 132 8.98 2.25 0.64
C ASP A 132 7.64 1.76 0.09
N ALA A 133 7.50 0.45 -0.13
CA ALA A 133 6.19 -0.12 -0.47
C ALA A 133 6.04 -1.51 0.12
N LEU A 134 4.82 -1.83 0.55
CA LEU A 134 4.50 -3.12 1.16
C LEU A 134 3.15 -3.64 0.69
N GLY A 135 3.17 -4.85 0.14
CA GLY A 135 1.99 -5.62 -0.20
C GLY A 135 2.12 -7.08 0.22
N TRP A 136 1.12 -7.87 -0.15
CA TRP A 136 1.08 -9.28 0.17
C TRP A 136 0.61 -10.12 -1.01
N ARG A 137 1.22 -11.29 -1.20
CA ARG A 137 0.69 -12.31 -2.11
C ARG A 137 0.59 -13.67 -1.42
N ARG A 138 -0.42 -14.43 -1.82
CA ARG A 138 -0.45 -15.88 -1.65
C ARG A 138 -0.77 -16.53 -2.99
N GLU A 139 0.18 -17.28 -3.54
CA GLU A 139 0.03 -17.94 -4.83
C GLU A 139 0.58 -19.37 -4.75
N GLY A 140 -0.19 -20.34 -5.26
CA GLY A 140 0.23 -21.75 -5.20
C GLY A 140 0.45 -22.30 -3.79
N GLY A 141 -0.16 -21.69 -2.77
CA GLY A 141 0.04 -22.04 -1.35
C GLY A 141 1.23 -21.36 -0.68
N VAL A 142 2.06 -20.63 -1.42
CA VAL A 142 3.20 -19.88 -0.90
C VAL A 142 2.77 -18.45 -0.58
N ALA A 143 3.03 -18.02 0.65
CA ALA A 143 2.86 -16.63 1.07
C ALA A 143 4.17 -15.86 0.84
N ALA A 144 4.05 -14.60 0.41
CA ALA A 144 5.19 -13.71 0.28
C ALA A 144 4.81 -12.26 0.56
N LEU A 145 5.74 -11.52 1.15
CA LEU A 145 5.70 -10.05 1.19
C LEU A 145 6.06 -9.53 -0.20
N LEU A 146 5.40 -8.47 -0.65
CA LEU A 146 5.78 -7.70 -1.83
C LEU A 146 6.39 -6.40 -1.35
N LEU A 147 7.58 -6.04 -1.84
CA LEU A 147 8.33 -4.89 -1.36
C LEU A 147 8.92 -4.10 -2.52
N SER A 148 9.04 -2.78 -2.33
CA SER A 148 9.98 -1.90 -3.03
C SER A 148 10.90 -1.22 -2.01
N THR A 149 12.01 -0.66 -2.47
CA THR A 149 13.00 0.04 -1.64
C THR A 149 13.42 1.37 -2.22
N ASP A 150 13.74 2.34 -1.34
CA ASP A 150 14.15 3.73 -1.66
C ASP A 150 15.39 3.88 -2.56
N VAL A 151 16.10 2.79 -2.80
CA VAL A 151 17.33 2.74 -3.61
C VAL A 151 17.42 1.42 -4.35
N THR A 152 18.25 1.40 -5.39
CA THR A 152 18.67 0.14 -6.02
C THR A 152 19.39 -0.77 -5.01
N VAL A 153 18.93 -2.01 -4.88
CA VAL A 153 19.50 -3.02 -3.98
C VAL A 153 19.99 -4.26 -4.72
N GLU A 154 21.08 -4.87 -4.22
CA GLU A 154 21.52 -6.22 -4.63
C GLU A 154 21.12 -7.23 -3.56
N LEU A 155 20.13 -8.06 -3.90
CA LEU A 155 19.53 -9.05 -3.01
C LEU A 155 20.24 -10.42 -3.11
N PRO A 156 20.15 -11.25 -2.05
CA PRO A 156 20.63 -12.62 -2.08
C PRO A 156 20.13 -13.41 -3.30
N GLY A 157 21.05 -14.14 -3.92
CA GLY A 157 20.78 -14.83 -5.20
C GLY A 157 21.19 -14.04 -6.44
N GLY A 158 21.70 -12.81 -6.26
CA GLY A 158 22.20 -11.96 -7.35
C GLY A 158 21.08 -11.25 -8.11
N LEU A 159 19.91 -11.11 -7.47
CA LEU A 159 18.83 -10.27 -7.97
C LEU A 159 19.17 -8.81 -7.67
N VAL A 160 19.17 -7.97 -8.69
CA VAL A 160 19.23 -6.51 -8.53
C VAL A 160 17.82 -5.99 -8.74
N ALA A 161 17.35 -5.16 -7.81
CA ALA A 161 16.07 -4.48 -7.90
C ALA A 161 16.32 -2.98 -7.82
N GLU A 162 15.83 -2.23 -8.80
CA GLU A 162 15.83 -0.76 -8.81
C GLU A 162 14.68 -0.23 -7.92
N ASP A 163 14.65 1.08 -7.68
CA ASP A 163 13.71 1.75 -6.77
C ASP A 163 12.24 1.67 -7.24
N GLU A 164 12.03 1.51 -8.54
CA GLU A 164 10.71 1.28 -9.13
C GLU A 164 10.29 -0.20 -9.20
N ASP A 165 11.14 -1.13 -8.77
CA ASP A 165 10.91 -2.57 -8.89
C ASP A 165 10.10 -3.13 -7.72
N VAL A 166 9.33 -4.18 -7.99
CA VAL A 166 8.67 -4.96 -6.94
C VAL A 166 9.34 -6.31 -6.81
N VAL A 167 9.82 -6.61 -5.61
CA VAL A 167 10.34 -7.92 -5.25
C VAL A 167 9.40 -8.64 -4.28
N ALA A 168 9.50 -9.97 -4.26
CA ALA A 168 8.76 -10.80 -3.34
C ALA A 168 9.70 -11.64 -2.47
N TRP A 169 9.46 -11.63 -1.17
CA TRP A 169 10.13 -12.44 -0.16
C TRP A 169 9.20 -13.54 0.37
N ASP A 170 9.56 -14.80 0.13
CA ASP A 170 8.77 -15.97 0.54
C ASP A 170 9.19 -16.60 1.89
N GLY A 171 10.02 -15.89 2.66
CA GLY A 171 10.63 -16.39 3.90
C GLY A 171 11.98 -17.08 3.68
N ALA A 172 12.39 -17.32 2.43
CA ALA A 172 13.65 -17.97 2.12
C ALA A 172 14.40 -17.36 0.93
N ALA A 173 13.70 -16.87 -0.08
CA ALA A 173 14.27 -16.34 -1.31
C ALA A 173 13.53 -15.11 -1.83
N TRP A 174 14.31 -14.26 -2.51
CA TRP A 174 13.82 -13.12 -3.25
C TRP A 174 13.47 -13.50 -4.69
N SER A 175 12.43 -12.88 -5.24
CA SER A 175 12.03 -13.02 -6.64
C SER A 175 11.50 -11.71 -7.19
N LEU A 176 11.79 -11.38 -8.44
CA LEU A 176 11.23 -10.20 -9.11
C LEU A 176 9.75 -10.43 -9.45
N VAL A 177 8.91 -9.45 -9.16
CA VAL A 177 7.47 -9.43 -9.46
C VAL A 177 7.15 -8.41 -10.55
N LEU A 178 7.72 -7.21 -10.42
CA LEU A 178 7.66 -6.14 -11.41
C LEU A 178 9.09 -5.65 -11.66
N ASP A 179 9.44 -5.58 -12.94
CA ASP A 179 10.58 -4.81 -13.44
C ASP A 179 9.99 -3.48 -13.94
N GLY A 180 10.13 -2.42 -13.15
CA GLY A 180 9.47 -1.14 -13.39
C GLY A 180 9.99 -0.47 -14.66
N SER A 181 11.31 -0.50 -14.87
CA SER A 181 11.94 0.00 -16.10
C SER A 181 11.41 -0.74 -17.35
N ALA A 182 11.26 -2.07 -17.28
CA ALA A 182 10.68 -2.85 -18.38
C ALA A 182 9.17 -2.60 -18.57
N ALA A 183 8.47 -2.18 -17.51
CA ALA A 183 7.08 -1.71 -17.56
C ALA A 183 6.95 -0.24 -18.04
N GLY A 184 8.06 0.44 -18.27
CA GLY A 184 8.13 1.81 -18.81
C GLY A 184 8.06 2.90 -17.75
N VAL A 185 8.30 2.58 -16.49
CA VAL A 185 8.56 3.56 -15.43
C VAL A 185 9.87 4.29 -15.77
N ALA A 186 9.91 5.59 -15.54
CA ALA A 186 11.05 6.43 -15.87
C ALA A 186 12.08 6.42 -14.74
N ASP A 187 13.36 6.46 -15.09
CA ASP A 187 14.45 6.56 -14.12
C ASP A 187 14.21 7.71 -13.13
N GLY A 188 14.21 7.39 -11.83
CA GLY A 188 14.03 8.34 -10.73
C GLY A 188 12.59 8.63 -10.33
N LEU A 189 11.63 7.80 -10.74
CA LEU A 189 10.36 7.65 -10.03
C LEU A 189 10.50 6.47 -9.07
N ASP A 190 10.31 6.72 -7.78
CA ASP A 190 10.38 5.70 -6.74
C ASP A 190 8.99 5.11 -6.50
N LEU A 191 8.90 3.80 -6.25
CA LEU A 191 7.63 3.13 -5.97
C LEU A 191 7.39 3.12 -4.45
N ASP A 192 6.42 3.93 -4.03
CA ASP A 192 6.10 4.24 -2.62
C ASP A 192 4.75 3.65 -2.14
N GLY A 193 4.06 2.91 -3.02
CA GLY A 193 2.83 2.23 -2.68
C GLY A 193 2.65 0.96 -3.49
N ILE A 194 2.22 -0.13 -2.85
CA ILE A 194 1.85 -1.36 -3.56
C ILE A 194 0.73 -2.14 -2.88
N ASP A 195 -0.21 -2.61 -3.69
CA ASP A 195 -1.05 -3.76 -3.34
C ASP A 195 -1.24 -4.70 -4.54
N ARG A 196 -1.76 -5.90 -4.30
CA ARG A 196 -2.03 -6.88 -5.34
C ARG A 196 -3.41 -7.46 -5.18
N ASP A 197 -4.17 -7.46 -6.26
CA ASP A 197 -5.41 -8.22 -6.33
C ASP A 197 -5.11 -9.73 -6.21
N PRO A 198 -5.61 -10.42 -5.18
CA PRO A 198 -5.27 -11.82 -4.93
C PRO A 198 -5.86 -12.77 -5.98
N VAL A 199 -6.87 -12.34 -6.75
CA VAL A 199 -7.57 -13.16 -7.74
C VAL A 199 -7.04 -12.92 -9.14
N THR A 200 -6.88 -11.66 -9.53
CA THR A 200 -6.46 -11.31 -10.90
C THR A 200 -4.95 -11.16 -11.03
N GLY A 201 -4.26 -10.87 -9.93
CA GLY A 201 -2.83 -10.59 -9.90
C GLY A 201 -2.45 -9.19 -10.39
N VAL A 202 -3.44 -8.33 -10.67
CA VAL A 202 -3.21 -6.91 -10.95
C VAL A 202 -2.46 -6.29 -9.77
N LEU A 203 -1.39 -5.55 -10.05
CA LEU A 203 -0.71 -4.71 -9.07
C LEU A 203 -1.38 -3.34 -9.06
N PHE A 204 -1.59 -2.80 -7.88
CA PHE A 204 -1.90 -1.40 -7.64
C PHE A 204 -0.64 -0.75 -7.10
N VAL A 205 -0.20 0.37 -7.66
CA VAL A 205 1.03 1.05 -7.25
C VAL A 205 0.83 2.55 -7.14
N SER A 206 1.68 3.21 -6.38
CA SER A 206 1.89 4.66 -6.34
C SER A 206 3.35 4.98 -6.67
N PHE A 207 3.66 6.24 -6.95
CA PHE A 207 5.04 6.71 -7.08
C PHE A 207 5.24 8.06 -6.39
N ASP A 208 6.48 8.33 -5.95
CA ASP A 208 6.92 9.56 -5.25
C ASP A 208 6.86 10.86 -6.09
N GLY A 209 6.32 10.76 -7.30
CA GLY A 209 6.36 11.81 -8.30
C GLY A 209 5.37 11.60 -9.44
N SER A 210 4.90 12.71 -10.00
CA SER A 210 3.99 12.71 -11.14
C SER A 210 4.71 12.34 -12.45
N GLY A 211 3.99 11.72 -13.39
CA GLY A 211 4.61 11.28 -14.64
C GLY A 211 3.66 10.92 -15.77
N ASN A 212 4.21 10.21 -16.77
CA ASN A 212 3.45 9.66 -17.88
C ASN A 212 3.90 8.24 -18.19
N LEU A 213 2.99 7.27 -18.07
CA LEU A 213 3.23 5.86 -18.41
C LEU A 213 2.45 5.49 -19.66
N ASN A 214 3.16 5.43 -20.80
CA ASN A 214 2.58 5.03 -22.09
C ASN A 214 1.33 5.85 -22.49
N GLY A 215 1.32 7.14 -22.20
CA GLY A 215 0.20 8.04 -22.50
C GLY A 215 -0.85 8.16 -21.40
N LEU A 216 -0.65 7.52 -20.24
CA LEU A 216 -1.39 7.78 -19.01
C LEU A 216 -0.63 8.80 -18.17
N ASP A 217 -1.15 10.02 -18.07
CA ASP A 217 -0.69 11.00 -17.09
C ASP A 217 -1.19 10.58 -15.70
N PHE A 218 -0.37 10.77 -14.68
CA PHE A 218 -0.69 10.52 -13.27
C PHE A 218 0.05 11.51 -12.37
N ASP A 219 -0.52 11.77 -11.21
CA ASP A 219 0.07 12.56 -10.12
C ASP A 219 0.60 11.63 -9.00
N ASP A 220 1.47 12.16 -8.15
CA ASP A 220 2.12 11.45 -7.02
C ASP A 220 1.11 10.87 -6.01
N ASP A 221 -0.09 11.43 -5.95
CA ASP A 221 -1.17 10.96 -5.09
C ASP A 221 -2.13 9.94 -5.75
N ASP A 222 -1.85 9.53 -7.00
CA ASP A 222 -2.68 8.57 -7.74
C ASP A 222 -2.26 7.12 -7.49
N ALA A 223 -3.26 6.21 -7.40
CA ALA A 223 -3.00 4.78 -7.47
C ALA A 223 -3.23 4.24 -8.90
N LEU A 224 -2.21 3.63 -9.47
CA LEU A 224 -2.21 3.05 -10.81
C LEU A 224 -2.37 1.53 -10.76
N ALA A 225 -3.09 0.95 -11.71
CA ALA A 225 -3.22 -0.50 -11.88
C ALA A 225 -2.39 -1.00 -13.07
N TRP A 226 -1.58 -2.04 -12.82
CA TRP A 226 -0.79 -2.78 -13.80
C TRP A 226 -1.27 -4.22 -13.94
N ASP A 227 -1.67 -4.61 -15.16
CA ASP A 227 -2.15 -5.96 -15.47
C ASP A 227 -1.07 -6.89 -16.05
N GLY A 228 0.20 -6.48 -16.01
CA GLY A 228 1.31 -7.17 -16.67
C GLY A 228 1.58 -6.70 -18.10
N ALA A 229 0.75 -5.81 -18.65
CA ALA A 229 0.93 -5.28 -20.00
C ALA A 229 0.55 -3.80 -20.15
N THR A 230 -0.45 -3.31 -19.41
CA THR A 230 -0.99 -1.96 -19.52
C THR A 230 -1.22 -1.32 -18.17
N TRP A 231 -0.93 -0.02 -18.12
CA TRP A 231 -1.23 0.87 -17.00
C TRP A 231 -2.62 1.48 -17.15
N SER A 232 -3.31 1.65 -16.02
CA SER A 232 -4.59 2.37 -15.94
C SER A 232 -4.71 3.09 -14.60
N LEU A 233 -5.44 4.20 -14.55
CA LEU A 233 -5.72 4.89 -13.29
C LEU A 233 -6.77 4.08 -12.49
N ALA A 234 -6.41 3.63 -11.29
CA ALA A 234 -7.30 2.85 -10.41
C ALA A 234 -8.04 3.75 -9.42
N PHE A 235 -7.33 4.72 -8.85
CA PHE A 235 -7.83 5.72 -7.92
C PHE A 235 -7.05 7.02 -8.14
N SER A 236 -7.72 8.15 -7.91
CA SER A 236 -7.07 9.46 -7.98
C SER A 236 -7.11 10.14 -6.62
N GLY A 237 -5.93 10.50 -6.11
CA GLY A 237 -5.75 11.14 -4.79
C GLY A 237 -6.45 12.49 -4.70
N ASP A 238 -6.58 13.18 -5.82
CA ASP A 238 -7.33 14.41 -6.01
C ASP A 238 -8.77 14.35 -5.45
N LEU A 239 -9.35 13.15 -5.36
CA LEU A 239 -10.66 12.91 -4.73
C LEU A 239 -10.67 13.18 -3.22
N LEU A 240 -9.53 13.17 -2.54
CA LEU A 240 -9.38 13.47 -1.11
C LEU A 240 -9.35 14.97 -0.83
N GLY A 241 -9.00 15.78 -1.83
CA GLY A 241 -8.97 17.23 -1.78
C GLY A 241 -7.57 17.80 -1.68
N ALA A 242 -7.48 19.12 -1.87
CA ALA A 242 -6.23 19.82 -2.16
C ALA A 242 -5.16 19.82 -1.05
N SER A 243 -5.48 19.37 0.18
CA SER A 243 -4.46 19.19 1.22
C SER A 243 -3.75 17.85 1.12
N PHE A 244 -4.41 16.84 0.54
CA PHE A 244 -3.81 15.53 0.28
C PHE A 244 -2.96 15.56 -0.99
N ALA A 245 -3.50 16.14 -2.07
CA ALA A 245 -2.79 16.35 -3.35
C ALA A 245 -1.59 17.33 -3.28
N ALA A 246 -1.16 17.71 -2.07
CA ALA A 246 0.04 18.50 -1.84
C ALA A 246 1.15 17.68 -1.16
N GLY A 247 0.82 16.45 -0.75
CA GLY A 247 1.71 15.44 -0.20
C GLY A 247 1.75 14.24 -1.11
N ASP A 248 2.65 13.34 -0.77
CA ASP A 248 2.90 12.08 -1.46
C ASP A 248 2.04 10.95 -0.87
N LEU A 249 1.89 9.85 -1.60
CA LEU A 249 1.14 8.65 -1.17
C LEU A 249 2.08 7.53 -0.72
N ASP A 250 2.64 7.68 0.48
CA ASP A 250 3.69 6.80 1.03
C ASP A 250 3.22 5.38 1.43
N ALA A 251 1.92 5.08 1.29
CA ALA A 251 1.40 3.77 1.64
C ALA A 251 0.07 3.48 0.94
N LEU A 252 -0.08 2.26 0.39
CA LEU A 252 -1.27 1.89 -0.38
C LEU A 252 -1.79 0.49 -0.01
N GLY A 253 -3.08 0.40 0.34
CA GLY A 253 -3.83 -0.86 0.40
C GLY A 253 -5.13 -0.79 -0.40
N VAL A 254 -5.44 -1.76 -1.25
CA VAL A 254 -6.58 -1.76 -2.16
C VAL A 254 -7.48 -2.98 -1.96
N LEU A 255 -8.73 -2.74 -1.56
CA LEU A 255 -9.76 -3.77 -1.58
C LEU A 255 -10.53 -3.72 -2.90
N THR A 256 -10.61 -4.84 -3.61
CA THR A 256 -11.41 -4.96 -4.84
C THR A 256 -12.68 -5.78 -4.66
N SER A 257 -13.63 -5.64 -5.59
CA SER A 257 -14.95 -6.29 -5.57
C SER A 257 -14.95 -7.79 -5.89
N ASN A 258 -13.81 -8.46 -5.84
CA ASN A 258 -13.75 -9.87 -6.21
C ASN A 258 -14.56 -10.70 -5.21
N ILE A 259 -15.70 -11.20 -5.70
CA ILE A 259 -16.76 -11.97 -5.02
C ILE A 259 -16.25 -13.25 -4.30
N PHE A 260 -14.95 -13.55 -4.41
CA PHE A 260 -14.31 -14.75 -3.87
C PHE A 260 -13.53 -14.52 -2.57
N ARG A 261 -13.71 -13.40 -1.86
CA ARG A 261 -13.02 -13.23 -0.57
C ARG A 261 -13.48 -14.25 0.50
N ASP A 262 -14.70 -14.80 0.41
CA ASP A 262 -15.20 -15.90 1.27
C ASP A 262 -16.30 -16.80 0.64
N GLY A 263 -16.51 -16.72 -0.68
CA GLY A 263 -17.64 -17.33 -1.38
C GLY A 263 -17.56 -18.86 -1.56
N PHE A 264 -17.89 -19.62 -0.50
CA PHE A 264 -17.96 -21.09 -0.47
C PHE A 264 -16.61 -21.81 -0.67
N GLU A 265 -15.89 -22.03 0.42
CA GLU A 265 -14.93 -23.13 0.50
C GLU A 265 -15.70 -24.45 0.33
N SER A 266 -15.43 -25.20 -0.76
CA SER A 266 -15.66 -26.65 -0.69
C SER A 266 -14.82 -27.15 0.48
N SER A 267 -15.44 -27.92 1.38
CA SER A 267 -15.06 -28.24 2.76
C SER A 267 -13.68 -28.89 3.03
N ASP A 268 -12.67 -28.69 2.19
CA ASP A 268 -11.35 -29.33 2.29
C ASP A 268 -10.16 -28.35 2.22
N THR A 269 -10.34 -27.03 2.39
CA THR A 269 -9.19 -26.10 2.50
C THR A 269 -9.38 -25.07 3.62
N ILE A 270 -9.33 -25.54 4.86
CA ILE A 270 -8.81 -24.75 5.98
C ILE A 270 -7.35 -24.45 5.64
N GLU A 271 -6.93 -23.19 5.50
CA GLU A 271 -5.61 -22.67 5.94
C GLU A 271 -5.62 -21.12 6.00
N TRP A 272 -6.46 -20.56 6.87
CA TRP A 272 -6.32 -19.17 7.37
C TRP A 272 -5.43 -19.10 8.63
N SER A 273 -4.56 -20.08 8.84
CA SER A 273 -3.50 -19.92 9.84
C SER A 273 -2.47 -18.96 9.28
N ALA A 274 -2.27 -17.87 10.00
CA ALA A 274 -1.25 -16.85 9.83
C ALA A 274 0.19 -17.41 9.92
N ALA A 275 0.52 -18.43 9.12
CA ALA A 275 1.89 -18.72 8.78
C ALA A 275 2.31 -17.61 7.82
N VAL A 276 2.66 -16.49 8.41
CA VAL A 276 3.50 -15.50 7.80
C VAL A 276 4.84 -16.17 7.48
N PRO A 277 5.46 -15.92 6.30
CA PRO A 277 6.74 -16.51 5.93
C PRO A 277 7.81 -16.43 7.02
#